data_AF-A0A9E1Q8B9-F1
#
_entry.id   AF-A0A9E1Q8B9-F1
#
_cell.length_a   1.000
_cell.length_b   1.000
_cell.length_c   1.000
_cell.angle_alpha   90.00
_cell.angle_beta   90.00
_cell.angle_gamma   90.00
#
_symmetry.space_group_name_H-M   'P 1'
#
loop_
_entity.id
_entity.type
_entity.pdbx_description
1 polymer ?
#
loop_
_entity_poly.entity_id
_entity_poly.type
_entity_poly.pdbx_seq_one_letter_code
_entity_poly.pdbx_strand_id
1 'polypeptide(L)'
;MGTTEIIFIFVIYLLLFGSKGIPSLAKTMGEGIRHFRSATDEIQREILKGTDNLSRDFKKATDLRSKPSSTDSKNKPEKKEAQESKGDKKEASSDS
;
A
#
# COMPACT_ATOMS: atom_id res chain seq x y z
N MET A 1 -10.91 -42.81 -5.21
CA MET A 1 -12.00 -41.84 -5.05
C MET A 1 -11.67 -40.65 -5.92
N GLY A 2 -12.48 -40.38 -6.94
CA GLY A 2 -12.03 -39.61 -8.11
C GLY A 2 -13.11 -38.74 -8.74
N THR A 3 -12.75 -38.04 -9.82
CA THR A 3 -13.58 -37.10 -10.58
C THR A 3 -14.97 -37.66 -10.93
N THR A 4 -15.05 -38.98 -11.14
CA THR A 4 -16.31 -39.69 -11.42
C THR A 4 -17.33 -39.59 -10.29
N GLU A 5 -16.93 -39.69 -9.02
CA GLU A 5 -17.85 -39.54 -7.87
C GLU A 5 -18.37 -38.11 -7.76
N ILE A 6 -17.49 -37.13 -7.98
CA ILE A 6 -17.87 -35.71 -8.01
C ILE A 6 -18.90 -35.46 -9.10
N ILE A 7 -18.67 -35.97 -10.32
CA ILE A 7 -19.62 -35.87 -11.44
C ILE A 7 -20.95 -36.54 -11.08
N PHE A 8 -20.93 -37.72 -10.45
CA PHE A 8 -22.14 -38.44 -10.06
C PHE A 8 -22.98 -37.65 -9.04
N ILE A 9 -22.33 -37.04 -8.04
CA ILE A 9 -22.98 -36.16 -7.06
C ILE A 9 -23.56 -34.92 -7.75
N PHE A 10 -22.81 -34.30 -8.68
CA PHE A 10 -23.32 -33.17 -9.45
C PHE A 10 -24.55 -33.55 -10.28
N VAL A 11 -24.57 -34.73 -10.92
CA VAL A 11 -25.75 -35.19 -11.68
C VAL A 11 -26.96 -35.34 -10.76
N ILE A 12 -26.82 -35.97 -9.59
CA ILE A 12 -27.91 -36.08 -8.61
C ILE A 12 -28.35 -34.68 -8.14
N TYR A 13 -27.41 -33.80 -7.85
CA TYR A 13 -27.70 -32.43 -7.43
C TYR A 13 -28.46 -31.64 -8.52
N LEU A 14 -28.06 -31.78 -9.78
CA LEU A 14 -28.74 -31.17 -10.93
C LEU A 14 -30.13 -31.77 -11.18
N LEU A 15 -30.39 -33.03 -10.79
CA LEU A 15 -31.75 -33.59 -10.82
C LEU A 15 -32.63 -33.00 -9.72
N LEU A 16 -32.07 -32.73 -8.54
CA LEU A 16 -32.80 -32.13 -7.41
C LEU A 16 -33.06 -30.62 -7.60
N PHE A 17 -32.04 -29.88 -8.05
CA PHE A 17 -32.07 -28.41 -8.12
C PHE A 17 -32.14 -27.86 -9.56
N GLY A 18 -32.02 -28.72 -10.57
CA GLY A 18 -32.01 -28.34 -11.98
C GLY A 18 -30.67 -27.79 -12.47
N SER A 19 -30.56 -27.57 -13.78
CA SER A 19 -29.38 -26.96 -14.44
C SER A 19 -29.09 -25.52 -14.03
N LYS A 20 -30.06 -24.83 -13.41
CA LYS A 20 -29.94 -23.44 -12.97
C LYS A 20 -29.41 -23.28 -11.55
N GLY A 21 -29.38 -24.34 -10.74
CA GLY A 21 -28.98 -24.26 -9.33
C GLY A 21 -27.53 -23.82 -9.13
N ILE A 22 -26.58 -24.55 -9.73
CA ILE A 22 -25.14 -24.25 -9.60
C ILE A 22 -24.77 -22.88 -10.21
N PRO A 23 -25.17 -22.54 -11.45
CA PRO A 23 -24.81 -21.26 -12.05
C PRO A 23 -25.40 -20.05 -11.31
N SER A 24 -26.62 -20.16 -10.77
CA SER A 24 -27.26 -19.08 -10.03
C SER A 24 -26.58 -18.84 -8.69
N LEU A 25 -26.29 -19.89 -7.92
CA LEU A 25 -25.56 -19.78 -6.66
C LEU A 25 -24.16 -19.21 -6.85
N ALA A 26 -23.45 -19.67 -7.89
CA ALA A 26 -22.13 -19.15 -8.23
C ALA A 26 -22.18 -17.66 -8.59
N LYS A 27 -23.19 -17.21 -9.33
CA LYS A 27 -23.35 -15.79 -9.69
C LYS A 27 -23.61 -14.93 -8.45
N THR A 28 -24.57 -15.31 -7.61
CA THR A 28 -24.90 -14.55 -6.38
C THR A 28 -23.74 -14.55 -5.38
N MET A 29 -23.07 -15.71 -5.20
CA MET A 29 -21.92 -15.81 -4.31
C MET A 29 -20.72 -15.03 -4.85
N GLY A 30 -20.49 -15.07 -6.17
CA GLY A 30 -19.43 -14.32 -6.84
C GLY A 30 -19.62 -12.80 -6.73
N GLU A 31 -20.85 -12.32 -6.94
CA GLU A 31 -21.21 -10.91 -6.71
C GLU A 31 -21.04 -10.55 -5.23
N GLY A 32 -21.54 -11.37 -4.30
CA GLY A 32 -21.39 -11.15 -2.85
C GLY A 32 -19.93 -11.06 -2.40
N ILE A 33 -19.07 -11.99 -2.84
CA ILE A 33 -17.63 -11.98 -2.53
C ILE A 33 -16.95 -10.74 -3.12
N ARG A 34 -17.32 -10.33 -4.34
CA ARG A 34 -16.76 -9.14 -4.98
C ARG A 34 -17.12 -7.88 -4.19
N HIS A 35 -18.38 -7.73 -3.81
CA HIS A 35 -18.83 -6.59 -3.00
C HIS A 35 -18.17 -6.60 -1.61
N PHE A 36 -18.07 -7.76 -0.96
CA PHE A 36 -17.41 -7.91 0.34
C PHE A 36 -15.94 -7.51 0.28
N ARG A 37 -15.21 -7.95 -0.75
CA ARG A 37 -13.81 -7.56 -0.98
C ARG A 37 -13.67 -6.05 -1.18
N SER A 38 -14.48 -5.47 -2.07
CA SER A 38 -14.44 -4.03 -2.32
C SER A 38 -14.73 -3.18 -1.07
N ALA A 39 -15.73 -3.57 -0.27
CA ALA A 39 -16.04 -2.90 0.98
C ALA A 39 -14.89 -3.03 2.00
N THR A 40 -14.32 -4.23 2.12
CA THR A 40 -13.19 -4.48 3.02
C THR A 40 -11.95 -3.68 2.61
N ASP A 41 -11.64 -3.60 1.31
CA ASP A 41 -10.51 -2.85 0.79
C ASP A 41 -10.65 -1.35 1.03
N GLU A 42 -11.87 -0.81 0.95
CA GLU A 42 -12.13 0.61 1.25
C GLU A 42 -11.92 0.90 2.73
N ILE A 43 -12.46 0.05 3.61
CA ILE A 43 -12.25 0.14 5.06
C ILE A 43 -10.75 0.09 5.39
N GLN A 44 -10.00 -0.85 4.79
CA GLN A 44 -8.54 -0.91 4.98
C GLN A 44 -7.84 0.37 4.53
N ARG A 45 -8.22 0.94 3.38
CA ARG A 45 -7.64 2.18 2.87
C ARG A 45 -7.94 3.37 3.77
N GLU A 46 -9.16 3.48 4.30
CA GLU A 46 -9.54 4.55 5.22
C GLU A 46 -8.78 4.46 6.56
N ILE A 47 -8.64 3.25 7.11
CA ILE A 47 -7.88 3.02 8.35
C ILE A 47 -6.41 3.40 8.18
N LEU A 48 -5.79 2.99 7.08
CA LEU A 48 -4.38 3.31 6.79
C LEU A 48 -4.18 4.82 6.58
N LYS A 49 -5.03 5.47 5.79
CA LYS A 49 -4.97 6.93 5.58
C LYS A 49 -5.25 7.71 6.86
N GLY A 50 -6.22 7.29 7.67
CA GLY A 50 -6.55 7.91 8.95
C GLY A 50 -5.39 7.86 9.93
N THR A 51 -4.68 6.73 9.98
CA THR A 51 -3.49 6.54 10.83
C THR A 51 -2.31 7.41 10.39
N ASP A 52 -2.07 7.52 9.08
CA ASP A 52 -1.03 8.39 8.53
C ASP A 52 -1.28 9.87 8.86
N ASN A 53 -2.53 10.33 8.69
CA ASN A 53 -2.90 11.71 9.00
C ASN A 53 -2.79 12.01 10.50
N LEU A 54 -3.28 11.10 11.34
CA LEU A 54 -3.18 11.22 12.80
C LEU A 54 -1.71 11.29 13.26
N SER A 55 -0.85 10.46 12.67
CA SER A 55 0.58 10.45 12.97
C SER A 55 1.26 11.76 12.59
N ARG A 56 0.90 12.36 11.44
CA ARG A 56 1.42 13.68 11.02
C ARG A 56 0.96 14.79 11.95
N ASP A 57 -0.31 14.80 12.35
CA ASP A 57 -0.84 15.82 13.25
C ASP A 57 -0.20 15.74 14.64
N PHE A 58 0.00 14.51 15.15
CA PHE A 58 0.70 14.27 16.41
C PHE A 58 2.17 14.72 16.36
N LYS A 59 2.86 14.45 15.24
CA LYS A 59 4.25 14.88 15.02
C LYS A 59 4.36 16.40 14.97
N LYS A 60 3.41 17.07 14.29
CA LYS A 60 3.33 18.54 14.21
C LYS A 60 3.06 19.17 15.57
N ALA A 61 2.19 18.58 16.40
CA ALA A 61 1.95 19.04 17.76
C ALA A 61 3.19 18.89 18.67
N THR A 62 3.95 17.82 18.47
CA THR A 62 5.19 17.56 19.23
C THR A 62 6.32 18.50 18.82
N ASP A 63 6.49 18.78 17.52
CA ASP A 63 7.48 19.72 17.01
C ASP A 63 7.18 21.17 17.45
N LEU A 64 5.91 21.56 17.54
CA LEU A 64 5.52 22.89 18.03
C LEU A 64 5.81 23.09 19.52
N ARG A 65 5.77 22.02 20.32
CA ARG A 65 6.16 22.05 21.74
C ARG A 65 7.68 22.09 21.93
N SER A 66 8.46 21.78 20.90
CA SER A 66 9.92 21.64 20.95
C SER A 66 10.68 22.90 20.51
N LYS A 67 9.99 24.00 20.15
CA LYS A 67 10.63 25.25 19.73
C LYS A 67 10.72 26.23 20.91
N PRO A 68 11.87 26.33 21.62
CA PRO A 68 12.10 27.48 22.48
C PRO A 68 12.20 28.72 21.59
N SER A 69 11.40 29.73 21.93
CA SER A 69 11.49 31.07 21.36
C SER A 69 12.79 31.73 21.83
N SER A 70 13.74 31.92 20.90
CA SER A 70 14.79 32.91 21.07
C SER A 70 15.19 33.44 19.69
N THR A 71 14.54 34.54 19.32
CA THR A 71 15.15 35.57 18.49
C THR A 71 16.11 36.36 19.38
N ASP A 72 17.26 36.74 18.81
CA ASP A 72 18.18 37.82 19.21
C ASP A 72 19.52 37.41 19.88
N SER A 73 20.56 37.23 19.06
CA SER A 73 21.90 37.77 19.37
C SER A 73 22.85 37.75 18.17
N LYS A 74 23.36 38.94 17.86
CA LYS A 74 24.51 39.26 17.00
C LYS A 74 25.76 38.43 17.37
N ASN A 75 26.45 37.85 16.38
CA ASN A 75 27.83 38.23 16.03
C ASN A 75 28.35 37.50 14.77
N LYS A 76 28.89 38.31 13.86
CA LYS A 76 29.81 38.04 12.74
C LYS A 76 31.26 38.07 13.29
N PRO A 77 32.38 37.69 12.60
CA PRO A 77 32.63 36.95 11.34
C PRO A 77 33.63 35.76 11.50
N GLU A 78 33.84 34.94 10.44
CA GLU A 78 35.14 34.46 9.88
C GLU A 78 34.84 33.34 8.84
N LYS A 79 34.88 33.58 7.52
CA LYS A 79 35.99 33.57 6.53
C LYS A 79 36.84 32.29 6.45
N LYS A 80 37.06 31.86 5.19
CA LYS A 80 37.95 30.79 4.62
C LYS A 80 37.22 29.45 4.43
N GLU A 81 37.22 28.76 3.28
CA GLU A 81 38.05 28.71 2.06
C GLU A 81 37.16 28.24 0.89
N ALA A 82 37.08 28.97 -0.23
CA ALA A 82 37.70 28.62 -1.52
C ALA A 82 37.87 27.12 -1.82
N GLN A 83 37.06 26.58 -2.74
CA GLN A 83 37.45 25.44 -3.57
C GLN A 83 37.43 25.88 -5.03
N GLU A 84 38.63 26.02 -5.59
CA GLU A 84 38.90 26.23 -7.01
C GLU A 84 39.66 25.01 -7.56
N SER A 85 39.28 24.64 -8.80
CA SER A 85 40.03 23.88 -9.81
C SER A 85 40.14 22.35 -9.67
N LYS A 86 39.60 21.65 -10.70
CA LYS A 86 40.31 20.87 -11.76
C LYS A 86 40.71 19.47 -11.26
N GLY A 87 40.35 18.36 -11.88
CA GLY A 87 40.20 18.06 -13.30
C GLY A 87 41.32 17.11 -13.72
N ASP A 88 41.02 15.81 -13.89
CA ASP A 88 41.72 14.80 -14.71
C ASP A 88 41.04 13.45 -14.42
N LYS A 89 40.32 12.82 -15.35
CA LYS A 89 40.74 11.96 -16.49
C LYS A 89 40.86 10.48 -16.12
N LYS A 90 40.28 9.67 -17.03
CA LYS A 90 40.46 8.22 -17.25
C LYS A 90 39.80 7.37 -16.15
N GLU A 91 39.11 6.28 -16.46
CA GLU A 91 39.54 5.22 -17.35
C GLU A 91 38.33 4.42 -17.85
N ALA A 92 38.40 4.04 -19.13
CA ALA A 92 37.51 3.08 -19.75
C ALA A 92 38.12 1.68 -19.61
N SER A 93 37.31 0.72 -19.18
CA SER A 93 37.50 -0.72 -19.40
C SER A 93 36.16 -1.38 -19.09
N SER A 94 35.42 -1.81 -20.10
CA SER A 94 35.51 -3.14 -20.70
C SER A 94 35.11 -4.24 -19.72
N ASP A 95 33.86 -4.67 -19.81
CA ASP A 95 33.56 -6.09 -19.67
C ASP A 95 32.43 -6.42 -20.66
N SER A 96 32.86 -7.08 -21.73
CA SER A 96 32.00 -7.85 -22.64
C SER A 96 31.91 -9.27 -22.12
#